data_AF-A0A813HEA1-F1
#
_entry.id   AF-A0A813HEA1-F1
#
_cell.length_a   1.000
_cell.length_b   1.000
_cell.length_c   1.000
_cell.angle_alpha   90.00
_cell.angle_beta   90.00
_cell.angle_gamma   90.00
#
_symmetry.space_group_name_H-M   'P 1'
#
loop_
_entity.id
_entity.type
_entity.pdbx_description
1 polymer ?
#
loop_
_entity_poly.entity_id
_entity_poly.type
_entity_poly.pdbx_seq_one_letter_code
_entity_poly.pdbx_strand_id
1 'polypeptide(L)'
;MDYLQVDLGLPHQASLDPCAWCKCNKSDTPFNDFRENAKWNTVRRSPADHIADPVTNHLIMTIPGVNFFCFHLDSLHVLDLGVTSHAIGNLLWEICVDHLPGNRAVALATLNKQIAEIYIELNVPKSKWIPALTYKHFNATASTYPNLKHMKGRRIREFVPVALKLAQEFCADDDHTQHRLEVFKSLDTLYNCMIPQG
;
A
#
# COMPACT_ATOMS: atom_id res chain seq x y z
N MET A 1 -3.52 12.30 -11.04
CA MET A 1 -3.68 13.09 -9.81
C MET A 1 -3.20 14.53 -9.96
N ASP A 2 -2.53 14.87 -11.06
CA ASP A 2 -1.91 16.18 -11.31
C ASP A 2 -2.86 17.37 -11.14
N TYR A 3 -4.08 17.32 -11.69
CA TYR A 3 -5.05 18.42 -11.49
C TYR A 3 -5.37 18.68 -10.00
N LEU A 4 -5.65 17.62 -9.24
CA LEU A 4 -5.96 17.74 -7.82
C LEU A 4 -4.77 18.23 -6.99
N GLN A 5 -3.56 17.74 -7.30
CA GLN A 5 -2.35 18.05 -6.54
C GLN A 5 -1.74 19.40 -6.94
N VAL A 6 -1.63 19.68 -8.23
CA VAL A 6 -0.94 20.84 -8.79
C VAL A 6 -1.89 22.01 -8.92
N ASP A 7 -3.04 21.83 -9.57
CA ASP A 7 -3.94 22.96 -9.88
C ASP A 7 -4.77 23.36 -8.65
N LEU A 8 -5.28 22.37 -7.91
CA LEU A 8 -6.02 22.64 -6.66
C LEU A 8 -5.12 22.75 -5.42
N GLY A 9 -3.83 22.40 -5.53
CA GLY A 9 -2.90 22.45 -4.41
C GLY A 9 -3.25 21.48 -3.27
N LEU A 10 -3.96 20.38 -3.54
CA LEU A 10 -4.31 19.41 -2.50
C LEU A 10 -3.07 18.63 -2.01
N PRO A 11 -3.06 18.20 -0.73
CA PRO A 11 -2.00 17.36 -0.18
C PRO A 11 -1.72 16.13 -1.05
N HIS A 12 -0.44 15.77 -1.13
CA HIS A 12 0.02 14.65 -1.94
C HIS A 12 1.16 13.89 -1.26
N GLN A 13 1.43 12.68 -1.72
CA GLN A 13 2.42 11.76 -1.15
C GLN A 13 3.85 12.33 -1.05
N ALA A 14 4.20 13.31 -1.89
CA ALA A 14 5.52 13.93 -1.85
C ALA A 14 5.59 15.15 -0.90
N SER A 15 4.45 15.69 -0.44
CA SER A 15 4.37 16.77 0.57
C SER A 15 4.96 16.34 1.94
N LEU A 16 5.32 17.33 2.76
CA LEU A 16 5.66 17.13 4.18
C LEU A 16 4.42 16.70 4.99
N ASP A 17 3.27 17.28 4.66
CA ASP A 17 1.96 16.97 5.22
C ASP A 17 1.12 16.30 4.12
N PRO A 18 1.17 14.97 3.99
CA PRO A 18 0.68 14.28 2.78
C PRO A 18 -0.82 13.98 2.80
N CYS A 19 -1.51 14.15 3.94
CA CYS A 19 -2.90 13.74 4.11
C CYS A 19 -3.80 14.94 4.36
N ALA A 20 -4.98 14.90 3.77
CA ALA A 20 -6.02 15.87 4.05
C ALA A 20 -7.03 15.35 5.11
N TRP A 21 -7.15 14.05 5.37
CA TRP A 21 -8.05 13.54 6.43
C TRP A 21 -7.47 13.58 7.84
N CYS A 22 -6.18 13.84 7.98
CA CYS A 22 -5.54 13.99 9.29
C CYS A 22 -4.33 14.91 9.17
N LYS A 23 -3.88 15.46 10.29
CA LYS A 23 -2.68 16.31 10.37
C LYS A 23 -1.39 15.47 10.52
N CYS A 24 -1.30 14.35 9.79
CA CYS A 24 -0.08 13.56 9.74
C CYS A 24 1.00 14.25 8.92
N ASN A 25 2.25 13.90 9.18
CA ASN A 25 3.42 14.39 8.46
C ASN A 25 4.42 13.26 8.21
N LYS A 26 5.59 13.57 7.65
CA LYS A 26 6.67 12.59 7.40
C LYS A 26 7.64 12.38 8.56
N SER A 27 7.47 13.11 9.67
CA SER A 27 8.38 13.13 10.81
C SER A 27 7.77 12.47 12.05
N ASP A 28 7.09 13.27 12.86
CA ASP A 28 6.68 12.98 14.22
C ASP A 28 5.31 12.31 14.31
N THR A 29 4.47 12.49 13.28
CA THR A 29 3.16 11.86 13.13
C THR A 29 3.08 11.15 11.77
N PRO A 30 3.89 10.09 11.55
CA PRO A 30 4.02 9.40 10.27
C PRO A 30 2.71 8.78 9.79
N PHE A 31 2.31 9.09 8.55
CA PHE A 31 1.09 8.56 7.92
C PHE A 31 1.12 7.04 7.69
N ASN A 32 2.32 6.47 7.63
CA ASN A 32 2.57 5.05 7.35
C ASN A 32 2.83 4.22 8.62
N ASP A 33 2.52 4.77 9.79
CA ASP A 33 2.48 4.01 11.03
C ASP A 33 1.12 3.34 11.17
N PHE A 34 1.06 2.02 11.02
CA PHE A 34 -0.21 1.27 11.03
C PHE A 34 -0.51 0.60 12.38
N ARG A 35 0.24 0.94 13.44
CA ARG A 35 -0.02 0.40 14.79
C ARG A 35 -1.32 0.97 15.35
N GLU A 36 -1.95 0.24 16.27
CA GLU A 36 -3.21 0.66 16.92
C GLU A 36 -3.10 2.04 17.59
N ASN A 37 -1.92 2.34 18.16
CA ASN A 37 -1.62 3.61 18.81
C ASN A 37 -0.96 4.65 17.88
N ALA A 38 -1.04 4.47 16.56
CA ALA A 38 -0.44 5.41 15.61
C ALA A 38 -0.98 6.83 15.82
N LYS A 39 -0.07 7.80 15.95
CA LYS A 39 -0.42 9.18 16.36
C LYS A 39 -1.41 9.85 15.42
N TRP A 40 -1.36 9.55 14.12
CA TRP A 40 -2.25 10.17 13.13
C TRP A 40 -3.74 9.88 13.40
N ASN A 41 -4.07 8.78 14.08
CA ASN A 41 -5.44 8.48 14.50
C ASN A 41 -6.02 9.55 15.44
N THR A 42 -5.16 10.23 16.21
CA THR A 42 -5.58 11.24 17.20
C THR A 42 -5.74 12.64 16.60
N VAL A 43 -5.26 12.86 15.37
CA VAL A 43 -5.25 14.17 14.69
C VAL A 43 -6.05 14.16 13.39
N ARG A 44 -7.13 13.38 13.35
CA ARG A 44 -8.07 13.32 12.21
C ARG A 44 -8.82 14.65 12.07
N ARG A 45 -9.01 15.09 10.83
CA ARG A 45 -9.78 16.29 10.48
C ARG A 45 -11.25 15.91 10.28
N SER A 46 -12.13 16.73 10.84
CA SER A 46 -13.56 16.75 10.56
C SER A 46 -13.87 17.71 9.38
N PRO A 47 -15.08 17.66 8.81
CA PRO A 47 -15.50 18.68 7.84
C PRO A 47 -15.42 20.11 8.40
N ALA A 48 -15.72 20.31 9.68
CA ALA A 48 -15.61 21.62 10.34
C ALA A 48 -14.16 22.12 10.40
N ASP A 49 -13.21 21.22 10.63
CA ASP A 49 -11.77 21.56 10.62
C ASP A 49 -11.33 22.05 9.23
N HIS A 50 -11.88 21.49 8.15
CA HIS A 50 -11.57 21.96 6.79
C HIS A 50 -12.17 23.31 6.43
N ILE A 51 -13.29 23.69 7.07
CA ILE A 51 -13.89 25.01 6.87
C ILE A 51 -13.07 26.06 7.61
N ALA A 52 -12.60 25.74 8.82
CA ALA A 52 -11.77 26.64 9.63
C ALA A 52 -10.32 26.74 9.12
N ASP A 53 -9.76 25.63 8.65
CA ASP A 53 -8.37 25.49 8.19
C ASP A 53 -8.33 24.62 6.90
N PRO A 54 -8.65 25.21 5.73
CA PRO A 54 -8.61 24.52 4.45
C PRO A 54 -7.23 23.92 4.15
N VAL A 55 -7.22 22.75 3.52
CA VAL A 55 -5.96 22.06 3.15
C VAL A 55 -5.22 22.71 1.97
N THR A 56 -5.85 23.69 1.32
CA THR A 56 -5.31 24.47 0.21
C THR A 56 -5.99 25.84 0.20
N ASN A 57 -5.30 26.84 -0.33
CA ASN A 57 -5.84 28.20 -0.53
C ASN A 57 -6.62 28.35 -1.84
N HIS A 58 -6.84 27.26 -2.59
CA HIS A 58 -7.55 27.31 -3.86
C HIS A 58 -9.01 27.78 -3.68
N LEU A 59 -9.51 28.60 -4.61
CA LEU A 59 -10.84 29.23 -4.56
C LEU A 59 -12.00 28.24 -4.38
N ILE A 60 -11.83 26.99 -4.82
CA ILE A 60 -12.82 25.93 -4.63
C ILE A 60 -13.19 25.70 -3.15
N MET A 61 -12.26 25.97 -2.22
CA MET A 61 -12.49 25.84 -0.78
C MET A 61 -13.34 26.98 -0.20
N THR A 62 -13.62 28.03 -0.98
CA THR A 62 -14.50 29.14 -0.56
C THR A 62 -15.98 28.86 -0.81
N ILE A 63 -16.30 27.80 -1.57
CA ILE A 63 -17.67 27.43 -1.90
C ILE A 63 -18.33 26.80 -0.66
N PRO A 64 -19.48 27.33 -0.18
CA PRO A 64 -20.15 26.78 0.99
C PRO A 64 -20.46 25.29 0.84
N GLY A 65 -20.08 24.51 1.85
CA GLY A 65 -20.26 23.06 1.88
C GLY A 65 -19.16 22.26 1.17
N VAL A 66 -18.31 22.90 0.36
CA VAL A 66 -17.13 22.24 -0.21
C VAL A 66 -16.04 22.14 0.84
N ASN A 67 -15.56 20.93 1.04
CA ASN A 67 -14.41 20.62 1.88
C ASN A 67 -13.67 19.41 1.30
N PHE A 68 -12.62 18.94 1.96
CA PHE A 68 -11.82 17.85 1.39
C PHE A 68 -12.62 16.55 1.16
N PHE A 69 -13.65 16.28 1.96
CA PHE A 69 -14.48 15.08 1.81
C PHE A 69 -15.31 15.08 0.51
N CYS A 70 -15.38 16.20 -0.21
CA CYS A 70 -15.98 16.26 -1.54
C CYS A 70 -15.04 15.71 -2.64
N PHE A 71 -13.75 15.57 -2.37
CA PHE A 71 -12.77 15.00 -3.30
C PHE A 71 -12.63 13.50 -3.07
N HIS A 72 -12.81 12.74 -4.14
CA HIS A 72 -12.60 11.30 -4.12
C HIS A 72 -11.16 11.02 -4.54
N LEU A 73 -10.39 10.40 -3.65
CA LEU A 73 -9.09 9.89 -4.04
C LEU A 73 -9.25 8.63 -4.89
N ASP A 74 -8.38 8.50 -5.87
CA ASP A 74 -8.39 7.32 -6.71
C ASP A 74 -7.80 6.11 -5.98
N SER A 75 -8.37 4.93 -6.24
CA SER A 75 -7.91 3.68 -5.65
C SER A 75 -6.50 3.28 -6.09
N LEU A 76 -6.03 3.79 -7.23
CA LEU A 76 -4.71 3.45 -7.74
C LEU A 76 -3.62 3.92 -6.77
N HIS A 77 -3.71 5.12 -6.21
CA HIS A 77 -2.66 5.63 -5.33
C HIS A 77 -2.88 5.31 -3.86
N VAL A 78 -4.13 5.29 -3.39
CA VAL A 78 -4.42 5.03 -1.97
C VAL A 78 -4.34 3.54 -1.66
N LEU A 79 -4.87 2.71 -2.55
CA LEU A 79 -4.97 1.27 -2.34
C LEU A 79 -3.83 0.53 -3.07
N ASP A 80 -3.81 0.56 -4.41
CA ASP A 80 -2.87 -0.28 -5.17
C ASP A 80 -1.40 0.10 -4.90
N LEU A 81 -1.03 1.37 -5.08
CA LEU A 81 0.33 1.87 -4.86
C LEU A 81 0.58 2.33 -3.41
N GLY A 82 -0.47 2.37 -2.59
CA GLY A 82 -0.42 2.73 -1.17
C GLY A 82 -0.43 1.48 -0.29
N VAL A 83 -1.57 1.17 0.32
CA VAL A 83 -1.69 0.10 1.33
C VAL A 83 -1.22 -1.26 0.79
N THR A 84 -1.68 -1.64 -0.40
CA THR A 84 -1.41 -2.98 -0.97
C THR A 84 0.07 -3.16 -1.31
N SER A 85 0.73 -2.15 -1.87
CA SER A 85 2.18 -2.19 -2.18
C SER A 85 3.05 -2.31 -0.93
N HIS A 86 2.64 -1.67 0.16
CA HIS A 86 3.27 -1.80 1.47
C HIS A 86 3.08 -3.19 2.06
N ALA A 87 1.85 -3.72 2.08
CA ALA A 87 1.57 -5.05 2.60
C ALA A 87 2.40 -6.12 1.87
N ILE A 88 2.38 -6.11 0.54
CA ILE A 88 3.17 -7.02 -0.30
C ILE A 88 4.68 -6.82 -0.06
N GLY A 89 5.14 -5.57 -0.04
CA GLY A 89 6.56 -5.27 0.18
C GLY A 89 7.09 -5.82 1.49
N ASN A 90 6.33 -5.70 2.59
CA ASN A 90 6.69 -6.25 3.89
C ASN A 90 6.71 -7.77 3.87
N LEU A 91 5.65 -8.43 3.37
CA LEU A 91 5.59 -9.90 3.26
C LEU A 91 6.80 -10.47 2.51
N LEU A 92 7.07 -9.96 1.31
CA LEU A 92 8.14 -10.48 0.46
C LEU A 92 9.53 -10.23 1.07
N TRP A 93 9.71 -9.10 1.76
CA TRP A 93 10.95 -8.79 2.46
C TRP A 93 11.18 -9.72 3.64
N GLU A 94 10.18 -9.93 4.49
CA GLU A 94 10.20 -10.86 5.62
C GLU A 94 10.53 -12.28 5.15
N ILE A 95 9.87 -12.78 4.11
CA ILE A 95 10.18 -14.11 3.53
C ILE A 95 11.65 -14.21 3.11
N CYS A 96 12.18 -13.20 2.41
CA CYS A 96 13.57 -13.20 1.97
C CYS A 96 14.60 -13.08 3.09
N VAL A 97 14.29 -12.35 4.17
CA VAL A 97 15.25 -12.05 5.23
C VAL A 97 15.18 -13.09 6.36
N ASP A 98 13.98 -13.54 6.71
CA ASP A 98 13.74 -14.30 7.95
C ASP A 98 13.44 -15.78 7.69
N HIS A 99 12.92 -16.14 6.52
CA HIS A 99 12.44 -17.51 6.27
C HIS A 99 13.24 -18.32 5.24
N LEU A 100 13.78 -17.67 4.20
CA LEU A 100 14.49 -18.38 3.15
C LEU A 100 15.99 -18.52 3.44
N PRO A 101 16.58 -19.72 3.25
CA PRO A 101 17.98 -19.96 3.53
C PRO A 101 18.90 -19.35 2.48
N GLY A 102 20.17 -19.15 2.87
CA GLY A 102 21.22 -18.67 2.00
C GLY A 102 21.42 -17.16 2.08
N ASN A 103 22.28 -16.63 1.21
CA ASN A 103 22.46 -15.19 1.13
C ASN A 103 21.27 -14.53 0.43
N ARG A 104 21.20 -13.21 0.54
CA ARG A 104 20.19 -12.34 -0.09
C ARG A 104 19.91 -12.69 -1.57
N ALA A 105 20.92 -12.94 -2.39
CA ALA A 105 20.70 -13.26 -3.81
C ALA A 105 20.03 -14.63 -3.99
N VAL A 106 20.44 -15.63 -3.19
CA VAL A 106 19.86 -16.97 -3.20
C VAL A 106 18.42 -16.96 -2.71
N ALA A 107 18.14 -16.30 -1.58
CA ALA A 107 16.79 -16.17 -1.03
C ALA A 107 15.84 -15.51 -2.04
N LEU A 108 16.29 -14.45 -2.72
CA LEU A 108 15.47 -13.76 -3.71
C LEU A 108 15.23 -14.58 -4.98
N ALA A 109 16.21 -15.40 -5.40
CA ALA A 109 16.03 -16.33 -6.52
C ALA A 109 15.00 -17.42 -6.17
N THR A 110 15.07 -17.96 -4.95
CA THR A 110 14.10 -18.92 -4.42
C THR A 110 12.70 -18.33 -4.36
N LEU A 111 12.54 -17.12 -3.81
CA LEU A 111 11.25 -16.43 -3.74
C LEU A 111 10.66 -16.20 -5.15
N ASN A 112 11.47 -15.76 -6.10
CA ASN A 112 11.03 -15.59 -7.49
C ASN A 112 10.54 -16.89 -8.13
N LYS A 113 11.19 -18.01 -7.81
CA LYS A 113 10.76 -19.33 -8.26
C LYS A 113 9.40 -19.71 -7.66
N GLN A 114 9.24 -19.56 -6.34
CA GLN A 114 7.97 -19.85 -5.65
C GLN A 114 6.82 -18.99 -6.21
N ILE A 115 7.06 -17.69 -6.41
CA ILE A 115 6.09 -16.78 -7.04
C ILE A 115 5.67 -17.29 -8.42
N ALA A 116 6.62 -17.71 -9.26
CA ALA A 116 6.32 -18.25 -10.58
C ALA A 116 5.51 -19.55 -10.52
N GLU A 117 5.78 -20.42 -9.54
CA GLU A 117 5.03 -21.65 -9.30
C GLU A 117 3.58 -21.35 -8.89
N ILE A 118 3.37 -20.41 -7.96
CA ILE A 118 2.03 -19.99 -7.54
C ILE A 118 1.25 -19.34 -8.70
N TYR A 119 1.90 -18.52 -9.53
CA TYR A 119 1.24 -17.97 -10.72
C TYR A 119 0.74 -19.07 -11.67
N ILE A 120 1.51 -20.15 -11.82
CA ILE A 120 1.13 -21.31 -12.64
C ILE A 120 -0.04 -22.05 -11.98
N GLU A 121 0.02 -22.31 -10.67
CA GLU A 121 -1.06 -22.94 -9.90
C GLU A 121 -2.38 -22.18 -10.06
N LEU A 122 -2.32 -20.85 -9.96
CA LEU A 122 -3.48 -19.96 -10.08
C LEU A 122 -3.92 -19.69 -11.53
N ASN A 123 -3.28 -20.32 -12.53
CA ASN A 123 -3.55 -20.13 -13.96
C ASN A 123 -3.51 -18.64 -14.39
N VAL A 124 -2.62 -17.86 -13.79
CA VAL A 124 -2.50 -16.43 -14.12
C VAL A 124 -1.73 -16.27 -15.43
N PRO A 125 -2.26 -15.55 -16.43
CA PRO A 125 -1.56 -15.34 -17.69
C PRO A 125 -0.30 -14.50 -17.48
N LYS A 126 0.80 -14.86 -18.18
CA LYS A 126 2.11 -14.18 -18.06
C LYS A 126 2.07 -12.66 -18.25
N SER A 127 1.09 -12.13 -18.99
CA SER A 127 0.91 -10.69 -19.18
C SER A 127 0.57 -9.92 -17.89
N LYS A 128 0.00 -10.62 -16.90
CA LYS A 128 -0.36 -10.10 -15.57
C LYS A 128 0.73 -10.29 -14.51
N TRP A 129 1.79 -11.03 -14.82
CA TRP A 129 2.84 -11.30 -13.86
C TRP A 129 3.62 -10.01 -13.54
N ILE A 130 3.99 -9.86 -12.28
CA ILE A 130 5.05 -8.93 -11.88
C ILE A 130 6.38 -9.41 -12.49
N PRO A 131 7.29 -8.49 -12.85
CA PRO A 131 8.63 -8.90 -13.27
C PRO A 131 9.37 -9.55 -12.11
N ALA A 132 10.37 -10.37 -12.42
CA ALA A 132 11.23 -10.98 -11.41
C ALA A 132 11.78 -9.91 -10.46
N LEU A 133 11.65 -10.19 -9.16
CA LEU A 133 12.01 -9.28 -8.10
C LEU A 133 13.53 -9.08 -8.05
N THR A 134 13.94 -7.84 -7.85
CA THR A 134 15.31 -7.43 -7.55
C THR A 134 15.30 -6.59 -6.28
N TYR A 135 16.47 -6.43 -5.64
CA TYR A 135 16.58 -5.58 -4.45
C TYR A 135 16.13 -4.13 -4.66
N LYS A 136 16.16 -3.63 -5.91
CA LYS A 136 15.66 -2.27 -6.24
C LYS A 136 14.15 -2.13 -6.09
N HIS A 137 13.41 -3.25 -6.07
CA HIS A 137 11.96 -3.22 -5.84
C HIS A 137 11.60 -3.06 -4.37
N PHE A 138 12.56 -3.19 -3.45
CA PHE A 138 12.35 -2.97 -2.02
C PHE A 138 12.95 -1.63 -1.62
N ASN A 139 12.28 -0.89 -0.74
CA ASN A 139 12.90 0.27 -0.11
C ASN A 139 13.96 -0.22 0.88
N ALA A 140 15.24 -0.07 0.54
CA ALA A 140 16.35 -0.80 1.17
C ALA A 140 16.88 -0.21 2.50
N THR A 141 16.21 0.78 3.11
CA THR A 141 16.64 1.35 4.40
C THR A 141 15.92 0.66 5.55
N ALA A 142 16.70 0.05 6.46
CA ALA A 142 16.22 -0.67 7.64
C ALA A 142 15.33 0.17 8.59
N SER A 143 15.34 1.50 8.45
CA SER A 143 14.53 2.44 9.22
C SER A 143 13.14 2.72 8.63
N THR A 144 12.82 2.16 7.46
CA THR A 144 11.53 2.37 6.78
C THR A 144 10.90 1.03 6.43
N TYR A 145 9.65 0.84 6.83
CA TYR A 145 8.84 -0.32 6.43
C TYR A 145 8.96 -0.56 4.91
N PRO A 146 9.33 -1.77 4.47
CA PRO A 146 9.42 -2.12 3.06
C PRO A 146 8.17 -1.74 2.27
N ASN A 147 8.38 -1.38 1.01
CA ASN A 147 7.32 -1.13 0.03
C ASN A 147 7.80 -1.70 -1.31
N LEU A 148 6.90 -2.37 -2.04
CA LEU A 148 7.14 -2.85 -3.39
C LEU A 148 7.10 -1.69 -4.42
N LYS A 149 8.28 -1.21 -4.81
CA LYS A 149 8.48 -0.10 -5.75
C LYS A 149 8.55 -0.55 -7.21
N HIS A 150 8.38 0.44 -8.11
CA HIS A 150 8.53 0.30 -9.57
C HIS A 150 7.54 -0.67 -10.24
N MET A 151 6.36 -0.84 -9.63
CA MET A 151 5.27 -1.65 -10.17
C MET A 151 4.11 -0.76 -10.63
N LYS A 152 3.44 -1.19 -11.71
CA LYS A 152 2.16 -0.59 -12.11
C LYS A 152 1.07 -1.04 -11.13
N GLY A 153 0.18 -0.15 -10.69
CA GLY A 153 -0.84 -0.49 -9.69
C GLY A 153 -1.75 -1.65 -10.09
N ARG A 154 -2.09 -1.77 -11.39
CA ARG A 154 -2.79 -2.94 -11.92
C ARG A 154 -2.07 -4.27 -11.59
N ARG A 155 -0.74 -4.31 -11.71
CA ARG A 155 0.04 -5.51 -11.39
C ARG A 155 0.11 -5.79 -9.90
N ILE A 156 0.11 -4.74 -9.07
CA ILE A 156 0.00 -4.90 -7.61
C ILE A 156 -1.33 -5.60 -7.26
N ARG A 157 -2.43 -5.11 -7.83
CA ARG A 157 -3.75 -5.72 -7.66
C ARG A 157 -3.79 -7.17 -8.11
N GLU A 158 -3.31 -7.45 -9.31
CA GLU A 158 -3.28 -8.80 -9.88
C GLU A 158 -2.35 -9.76 -9.12
N PHE A 159 -1.43 -9.23 -8.29
CA PHE A 159 -0.53 -10.03 -7.46
C PHE A 159 -1.13 -10.44 -6.11
N VAL A 160 -2.20 -9.82 -5.65
CA VAL A 160 -2.78 -10.09 -4.31
C VAL A 160 -3.12 -11.57 -4.09
N PRO A 161 -3.72 -12.32 -5.04
CA PRO A 161 -3.97 -13.75 -4.86
C PRO A 161 -2.67 -14.56 -4.67
N VAL A 162 -1.58 -14.17 -5.33
CA VAL A 162 -0.26 -14.80 -5.18
C VAL A 162 0.34 -14.46 -3.82
N ALA A 163 0.23 -13.20 -3.39
CA ALA A 163 0.68 -12.78 -2.07
C ALA A 163 -0.11 -13.44 -0.94
N LEU A 164 -1.42 -13.69 -1.13
CA LEU A 164 -2.24 -14.46 -0.20
C LEU A 164 -1.75 -15.90 -0.06
N LYS A 165 -1.41 -16.57 -1.18
CA LYS A 165 -0.82 -17.92 -1.15
C LYS A 165 0.51 -17.96 -0.40
N LEU A 166 1.41 -17.02 -0.68
CA LEU A 166 2.66 -16.87 0.08
C LEU A 166 2.38 -16.61 1.57
N ALA A 167 1.44 -15.73 1.90
CA ALA A 167 1.08 -15.44 3.28
C ALA A 167 0.54 -16.68 4.01
N GLN A 168 -0.20 -17.55 3.31
CA GLN A 168 -0.66 -18.84 3.84
C GLN A 168 0.50 -19.82 4.05
N GLU A 169 1.41 -19.94 3.08
CA GLU A 169 2.57 -20.85 3.15
C GLU A 169 3.52 -20.51 4.30
N PHE A 170 3.75 -19.22 4.53
CA PHE A 170 4.63 -18.72 5.59
C PHE A 170 3.86 -18.33 6.86
N CYS A 171 2.61 -18.79 7.02
CA CYS A 171 1.83 -18.58 8.24
C CYS A 171 2.24 -19.61 9.29
N ALA A 172 2.55 -19.14 10.51
CA ALA A 172 2.83 -19.97 11.66
C ALA A 172 1.74 -19.76 12.73
N ASP A 173 1.85 -20.49 13.85
CA ASP A 173 0.92 -20.36 14.97
C ASP A 173 1.36 -19.20 15.89
N ASP A 174 1.38 -18.00 15.32
CA ASP A 174 1.72 -16.75 16.01
C ASP A 174 0.86 -15.58 15.52
N ASP A 175 0.60 -14.63 16.42
CA ASP A 175 -0.30 -13.50 16.17
C ASP A 175 0.13 -12.64 14.97
N HIS A 176 1.44 -12.49 14.75
CA HIS A 176 1.96 -11.64 13.69
C HIS A 176 1.68 -12.23 12.30
N THR A 177 2.00 -13.51 12.10
CA THR A 177 1.79 -14.15 10.80
C THR A 177 0.30 -14.40 10.52
N GLN A 178 -0.51 -14.68 11.55
CA GLN A 178 -1.97 -14.76 11.45
C GLN A 178 -2.59 -13.42 11.06
N HIS A 179 -2.19 -12.31 11.70
CA HIS A 179 -2.67 -10.98 11.34
C HIS A 179 -2.32 -10.62 9.89
N ARG A 180 -1.08 -10.88 9.47
CA ARG A 180 -0.64 -10.71 8.09
C ARG A 180 -1.50 -11.51 7.11
N LEU A 181 -1.82 -12.76 7.43
CA LEU A 181 -2.70 -13.59 6.61
C LEU A 181 -4.11 -12.96 6.47
N GLU A 182 -4.70 -12.48 7.56
CA GLU A 182 -6.00 -11.81 7.53
C GLU A 182 -5.99 -10.50 6.72
N VAL A 183 -4.88 -9.76 6.74
CA VAL A 183 -4.69 -8.60 5.84
C VAL A 183 -4.80 -9.03 4.38
N PHE A 184 -4.11 -10.09 3.95
CA PHE A 184 -4.18 -10.56 2.56
C PHE A 184 -5.53 -11.15 2.18
N LYS A 185 -6.23 -11.85 3.09
CA LYS A 185 -7.62 -12.30 2.86
C LYS A 185 -8.56 -11.12 2.65
N SER A 186 -8.39 -10.06 3.44
CA SER A 186 -9.19 -8.84 3.33
C SER A 186 -8.93 -8.09 2.02
N LEU A 187 -7.65 -7.98 1.61
CA LEU A 187 -7.27 -7.38 0.33
C LEU A 187 -7.81 -8.18 -0.86
N ASP A 188 -7.69 -9.51 -0.84
CA ASP A 188 -8.21 -10.37 -1.91
C ASP A 188 -9.74 -10.24 -2.05
N THR A 189 -10.46 -10.28 -0.92
CA THR A 189 -11.91 -10.06 -0.87
C THR A 189 -12.28 -8.70 -1.45
N LEU A 190 -11.59 -7.63 -1.03
CA LEU A 190 -11.82 -6.27 -1.51
C LEU A 190 -11.66 -6.17 -3.03
N TYR A 191 -10.56 -6.70 -3.58
CA TYR A 191 -10.31 -6.62 -5.01
C TYR A 191 -11.27 -7.47 -5.85
N ASN A 192 -11.74 -8.60 -5.32
CA ASN A 192 -12.80 -9.39 -5.94
C ASN A 192 -14.15 -8.64 -5.97
N CYS A 193 -14.41 -7.75 -5.01
CA CYS A 193 -15.58 -6.87 -5.06
C CYS A 193 -15.42 -5.70 -6.04
N MET A 194 -14.18 -5.24 -6.28
CA MET A 194 -13.91 -4.09 -7.15
C MET A 194 -13.82 -4.43 -8.63
N ILE A 195 -13.48 -5.66 -8.98
CA ILE A 195 -13.35 -6.10 -10.37
C ILE A 195 -14.66 -6.78 -10.79
N PRO A 196 -15.37 -6.28 -11.82
CA PRO A 196 -16.52 -6.97 -12.36
C PRO A 196 -16.10 -8.38 -12.80
N GLN A 197 -16.80 -9.41 -12.33
CA GLN A 197 -16.63 -10.76 -12.85
C GLN A 197 -17.22 -10.80 -14.26
N GLY A 198 -16.38 -10.56 -15.26
CA GLY A 198 -16.69 -10.63 -16.69
C GLY A 198 -15.86 -11.71 -17.34
#